data_AF-A0A949SF96-F1
#
_entry.id   AF-A0A949SF96-F1
#
_cell.length_a   1.000
_cell.length_b   1.000
_cell.length_c   1.000
_cell.angle_alpha   90.00
_cell.angle_beta   90.00
_cell.angle_gamma   90.00
#
_symmetry.space_group_name_H-M   'P 1'
#
loop_
_entity.id
_entity.type
_entity.pdbx_description
1 polymer ?
#
loop_
_entity_poly.entity_id
_entity_poly.type
_entity_poly.pdbx_seq_one_letter_code
_entity_poly.pdbx_strand_id
1 'polypeptide(L)'
;MKFKTQKIAYWFFLSALGLLTLQIIYGFIMGFAHMGMDGLHDFIPFNTARAVHTNLLVCWLLLGFMGSAYYIIPEESQNELFSPKLAYIQLISFLAVGVTAVIAYHLN
;
A
#
# COMPACT_ATOMS: atom_id res chain seq x y z
N MET A 1 18.37 -0.22 15.91
CA MET A 1 18.81 0.29 14.60
C MET A 1 20.26 0.68 14.70
N LYS A 2 21.13 0.01 13.93
CA LYS A 2 22.57 0.33 13.86
C LYS A 2 22.82 1.64 13.09
N PHE A 3 21.99 1.91 12.07
CA PHE A 3 22.09 3.10 11.22
C PHE A 3 20.88 4.02 11.39
N LYS A 4 21.08 5.35 11.32
CA LYS A 4 19.98 6.33 11.48
C LYS A 4 18.97 6.26 10.34
N THR A 5 19.43 5.90 9.14
CA THR A 5 18.64 5.82 7.92
C THR A 5 17.67 4.62 7.88
N GLN A 6 17.87 3.60 8.73
CA GLN A 6 16.93 2.47 8.88
C GLN A 6 15.54 2.91 9.36
N LYS A 7 15.42 4.08 10.01
CA LYS A 7 14.13 4.64 10.46
C LYS A 7 13.18 4.93 9.29
N ILE A 8 13.68 5.08 8.07
CA ILE A 8 12.85 5.35 6.90
C ILE A 8 11.94 4.15 6.59
N ALA A 9 12.43 2.92 6.82
CA ALA A 9 11.66 1.69 6.62
C ALA A 9 10.35 1.67 7.41
N TYR A 10 10.31 2.30 8.59
CA TYR A 10 9.10 2.43 9.40
C TYR A 10 7.94 3.07 8.62
N TRP A 11 8.21 4.13 7.85
CA TRP A 11 7.18 4.83 7.07
C TRP A 11 6.63 3.97 5.94
N PHE A 12 7.48 3.15 5.31
CA PHE A 12 7.06 2.18 4.30
C PHE A 12 6.17 1.09 4.91
N PHE A 13 6.55 0.53 6.05
CA PHE A 13 5.75 -0.49 6.74
C PHE A 13 4.43 0.06 7.27
N LEU A 14 4.43 1.27 7.85
CA LEU A 14 3.21 1.93 8.30
C LEU A 14 2.23 2.14 7.14
N SER A 15 2.73 2.61 6.00
CA SER A 15 1.92 2.81 4.80
C SER A 15 1.40 1.48 4.23
N ALA A 16 2.23 0.43 4.22
CA ALA A 16 1.82 -0.91 3.80
C ALA A 16 0.69 -1.47 4.69
N LEU A 17 0.79 -1.33 6.01
CA LEU A 17 -0.26 -1.73 6.95
C LEU A 17 -1.55 -0.93 6.75
N GLY A 18 -1.45 0.35 6.42
CA GLY A 18 -2.60 1.18 6.05
C GLY A 18 -3.32 0.66 4.80
N LEU A 19 -2.56 0.36 3.74
CA LEU A 19 -3.12 -0.19 2.51
C LEU A 19 -3.67 -1.62 2.69
N LEU A 20 -3.05 -2.45 3.53
CA LEU A 20 -3.57 -3.77 3.91
C LEU A 20 -4.93 -3.65 4.61
N THR A 21 -5.05 -2.69 5.54
CA THR A 21 -6.32 -2.42 6.22
C THR A 21 -7.40 -2.05 5.21
N LEU A 22 -7.07 -1.17 4.25
CA LEU A 22 -7.98 -0.81 3.17
C LEU A 22 -8.37 -2.02 2.32
N GLN A 23 -7.41 -2.89 1.96
CA GLN A 23 -7.68 -4.11 1.21
C GLN A 23 -8.69 -5.01 1.94
N ILE A 24 -8.52 -5.20 3.25
CA ILE A 24 -9.40 -6.03 4.07
C ILE A 24 -10.83 -5.48 4.05
N ILE A 25 -11.01 -4.17 4.16
CA ILE A 25 -12.34 -3.52 4.06
C ILE A 25 -13.02 -3.85 2.73
N TYR A 26 -12.31 -3.69 1.60
CA TYR A 26 -12.86 -4.06 0.29
C TYR A 26 -13.12 -5.56 0.16
N GLY A 27 -12.33 -6.41 0.83
CA GLY A 27 -12.56 -7.85 0.93
C GLY A 27 -13.89 -8.17 1.61
N PHE A 28 -14.18 -7.51 2.73
CA PHE A 28 -15.46 -7.66 3.42
C PHE A 28 -16.64 -7.13 2.61
N ILE A 29 -16.49 -5.99 1.91
CA ILE A 29 -17.55 -5.47 1.02
C ILE A 29 -17.93 -6.52 -0.03
N MET A 30 -16.95 -7.14 -0.68
CA MET A 30 -17.21 -8.21 -1.64
C MET A 30 -17.80 -9.46 -1.00
N GLY A 31 -17.35 -9.82 0.21
CA GLY A 31 -17.89 -10.96 0.97
C GLY A 31 -19.36 -10.77 1.32
N PHE A 32 -19.76 -9.58 1.77
CA PHE A 32 -21.16 -9.26 2.07
C PHE A 32 -22.02 -9.20 0.80
N ALA A 33 -21.50 -8.68 -0.31
CA ALA A 33 -22.18 -8.74 -1.60
C ALA A 33 -22.46 -10.19 -2.03
N HIS A 34 -21.50 -11.10 -1.85
CA HIS A 34 -21.72 -12.54 -2.11
C HIS A 34 -22.76 -13.20 -1.19
N MET A 35 -22.96 -12.66 0.01
CA MET A 35 -24.01 -13.11 0.94
C MET A 35 -25.40 -12.52 0.62
N GLY A 36 -25.53 -11.72 -0.44
CA GLY A 36 -26.78 -11.08 -0.85
C GLY A 36 -27.07 -9.73 -0.14
N MET A 37 -26.06 -9.16 0.53
CA MET A 37 -26.16 -7.83 1.16
C MET A 37 -25.66 -6.73 0.21
N ASP A 38 -26.43 -6.44 -0.84
CA ASP A 38 -26.04 -5.53 -1.94
C ASP A 38 -26.26 -4.03 -1.64
N GLY A 39 -26.34 -3.64 -0.37
CA GLY A 39 -26.64 -2.25 0.02
C GLY A 39 -25.62 -1.19 -0.42
N LEU A 40 -24.42 -1.60 -0.85
CA LEU A 40 -23.38 -0.71 -1.39
C LEU A 40 -23.23 -0.77 -2.92
N HIS A 41 -24.04 -1.57 -3.62
CA HIS A 41 -23.82 -1.83 -5.06
C HIS A 41 -23.99 -0.57 -5.93
N ASP A 42 -24.90 0.33 -5.55
CA ASP A 42 -25.14 1.61 -6.25
C ASP A 42 -23.93 2.56 -6.21
N PHE A 43 -23.05 2.42 -5.22
CA PHE A 43 -21.87 3.28 -5.04
C PHE A 43 -20.56 2.55 -5.36
N ILE A 44 -20.46 1.25 -5.06
CA ILE A 44 -19.27 0.44 -5.31
C ILE A 44 -19.71 -0.88 -5.97
N PRO A 45 -19.71 -0.92 -7.32
CA PRO A 45 -19.93 -2.16 -8.06
C PRO A 45 -18.92 -3.25 -7.68
N PHE A 46 -19.34 -4.53 -7.76
CA PHE A 46 -18.50 -5.66 -7.37
C PHE A 46 -17.20 -5.75 -8.18
N ASN A 47 -17.24 -5.41 -9.48
CA ASN A 47 -16.04 -5.34 -10.34
C ASN A 47 -15.07 -4.27 -9.85
N THR A 48 -15.56 -3.09 -9.46
CA THR A 48 -14.74 -2.00 -8.90
C THR A 48 -14.16 -2.40 -7.56
N ALA A 49 -14.95 -2.99 -6.66
CA ALA A 49 -14.46 -3.50 -5.37
C ALA A 49 -13.36 -4.55 -5.55
N ARG A 50 -13.53 -5.47 -6.51
CA ARG A 50 -12.54 -6.51 -6.85
C ARG A 50 -11.26 -5.90 -7.41
N ALA A 51 -11.37 -4.96 -8.34
CA ALA A 51 -10.22 -4.28 -8.91
C ALA A 51 -9.42 -3.55 -7.83
N VAL A 52 -10.09 -2.81 -6.94
CA VAL A 52 -9.44 -2.11 -5.83
C VAL A 52 -8.75 -3.12 -4.89
N HIS A 53 -9.43 -4.21 -4.51
CA HIS A 53 -8.88 -5.22 -3.60
C HIS A 53 -7.60 -5.88 -4.14
N THR A 54 -7.60 -6.35 -5.40
CA THR A 54 -6.43 -7.05 -5.96
C THR A 54 -5.27 -6.11 -6.27
N ASN A 55 -5.54 -4.86 -6.67
CA ASN A 55 -4.48 -3.89 -6.90
C ASN A 55 -3.86 -3.43 -5.57
N LEU A 56 -4.67 -3.22 -4.53
CA LEU A 56 -4.16 -2.92 -3.18
C LEU A 56 -3.23 -4.02 -2.68
N LEU A 57 -3.59 -5.29 -2.89
CA LEU A 57 -2.75 -6.45 -2.53
C LEU A 57 -1.32 -6.30 -3.06
N VAL A 58 -1.19 -5.99 -4.35
CA VAL A 58 0.12 -5.81 -5.00
C VAL A 58 0.82 -4.58 -4.43
N CYS A 59 0.12 -3.45 -4.30
CA CYS A 59 0.71 -2.20 -3.85
C CYS A 59 1.28 -2.26 -2.43
N TRP A 60 0.55 -2.83 -1.46
CA TRP A 60 1.05 -2.89 -0.09
C TRP A 60 2.20 -3.90 0.07
N LEU A 61 2.17 -5.01 -0.68
CA LEU A 61 3.29 -5.97 -0.70
C LEU A 61 4.57 -5.32 -1.26
N LEU A 62 4.46 -4.55 -2.34
CA LEU A 62 5.59 -3.80 -2.90
C LEU A 62 6.16 -2.80 -1.88
N LEU A 63 5.31 -2.06 -1.15
CA LEU A 63 5.77 -1.20 -0.05
C LEU A 63 6.47 -2.00 1.06
N GLY A 64 5.97 -3.20 1.39
CA GLY A 64 6.61 -4.11 2.33
C GLY A 64 8.00 -4.59 1.88
N PHE A 65 8.17 -4.90 0.59
CA PHE A 65 9.46 -5.27 0.02
C PHE A 65 10.43 -4.09 0.01
N MET A 66 9.98 -2.90 -0.39
CA MET A 66 10.78 -1.68 -0.35
C MET A 66 11.19 -1.32 1.08
N GLY A 67 10.27 -1.39 2.04
CA GLY A 67 10.54 -1.16 3.46
C GLY A 67 11.57 -2.13 4.02
N SER A 68 11.45 -3.42 3.69
CA SER A 68 12.43 -4.45 4.06
C SER A 68 13.81 -4.15 3.48
N ALA A 69 13.88 -3.74 2.20
CA ALA A 69 15.13 -3.37 1.57
C ALA A 69 15.78 -2.15 2.26
N TYR A 70 15.01 -1.11 2.59
CA TYR A 70 15.53 0.06 3.31
C TYR A 70 16.01 -0.23 4.75
N TYR A 71 15.56 -1.33 5.34
CA TYR A 71 16.03 -1.78 6.65
C TYR A 71 17.30 -2.65 6.53
N ILE A 72 17.28 -3.64 5.65
CA ILE A 72 18.32 -4.66 5.50
C ILE A 72 19.56 -4.12 4.79
N ILE A 73 19.41 -3.36 3.69
CA ILE A 73 20.54 -2.93 2.85
C ILE A 73 21.55 -2.07 3.61
N PRO A 74 21.16 -1.07 4.44
CA PRO A 74 22.12 -0.33 5.25
C PRO A 74 22.87 -1.23 6.26
N GLU A 75 22.18 -2.26 6.77
CA GLU A 75 22.78 -3.21 7.71
C GLU A 75 23.82 -4.09 7.02
N GLU A 76 23.49 -4.71 5.89
CA GLU A 76 24.40 -5.58 5.15
C GLU A 76 25.56 -4.81 4.50
N SER A 77 25.31 -3.58 4.05
CA SER A 77 26.34 -2.73 3.43
C SER A 77 27.26 -2.05 4.45
N GLN A 78 26.95 -2.19 5.75
CA GLN A 78 27.62 -1.49 6.86
C GLN A 78 27.80 0.02 6.61
N ASN A 79 26.87 0.64 5.87
CA ASN A 79 26.95 2.02 5.44
C ASN A 79 25.56 2.67 5.43
N GLU A 80 25.50 3.99 5.54
CA GLU A 80 24.24 4.69 5.45
C GLU A 80 23.66 4.67 4.03
N LEU A 81 22.33 4.79 3.94
CA LEU A 81 21.63 4.91 2.68
C LEU A 81 22.11 6.13 1.88
N PHE A 82 22.39 5.95 0.59
CA PHE A 82 22.92 7.00 -0.29
C PHE A 82 22.15 8.34 -0.22
N SER A 83 20.82 8.28 -0.25
CA SER A 83 19.99 9.48 -0.12
C SER A 83 18.68 9.18 0.59
N PRO A 84 18.53 9.61 1.86
CA PRO A 84 17.27 9.56 2.59
C PRO A 84 16.13 10.28 1.87
N LYS A 85 16.43 11.41 1.20
CA LYS A 85 15.43 12.21 0.49
C LYS A 85 14.79 11.45 -0.67
N LEU A 86 15.58 10.66 -1.41
CA LEU A 86 15.05 9.84 -2.51
C LEU A 86 14.06 8.79 -2.01
N ALA A 87 14.34 8.16 -0.87
CA ALA A 87 13.43 7.19 -0.28
C ALA A 87 12.08 7.82 0.11
N TYR A 88 12.08 9.04 0.66
CA TYR A 88 10.83 9.75 0.94
C TYR A 88 10.09 10.18 -0.33
N ILE A 89 10.80 10.63 -1.36
CA ILE A 89 10.19 10.97 -2.66
C ILE A 89 9.54 9.73 -3.27
N GLN A 90 10.22 8.59 -3.24
CA GLN A 90 9.68 7.31 -3.70
C GLN A 90 8.41 6.92 -2.94
N LEU A 91 8.41 7.05 -1.61
CA LEU A 91 7.23 6.74 -0.80
C LEU A 91 6.04 7.65 -1.18
N ILE A 92 6.26 8.96 -1.24
CA ILE A 92 5.21 9.94 -1.50
C ILE A 92 4.67 9.77 -2.93
N SER A 93 5.54 9.58 -3.92
CA SER A 93 5.11 9.39 -5.32
C SER A 93 4.31 8.09 -5.46
N PHE A 94 4.75 7.01 -4.83
CA PHE A 94 4.04 5.74 -4.84
C PHE A 94 2.64 5.86 -4.21
N LEU A 95 2.53 6.53 -3.06
CA LEU A 95 1.24 6.76 -2.41
C LEU A 95 0.33 7.68 -3.22
N ALA A 96 0.86 8.75 -3.81
CA ALA A 96 0.08 9.66 -4.65
C ALA A 96 -0.51 8.93 -5.87
N VAL A 97 0.30 8.12 -6.56
CA VAL A 97 -0.16 7.29 -7.68
C VAL A 97 -1.17 6.25 -7.22
N GLY A 98 -0.94 5.59 -6.08
CA GLY A 98 -1.86 4.62 -5.51
C GLY A 98 -3.24 5.20 -5.19
N VAL A 99 -3.29 6.37 -4.54
CA VAL A 99 -4.55 7.07 -4.24
C VAL A 99 -5.25 7.49 -5.53
N THR A 100 -4.50 8.02 -6.50
CA THR A 100 -5.07 8.42 -7.80
C THR A 100 -5.68 7.24 -8.53
N ALA A 101 -5.03 6.07 -8.52
CA ALA A 101 -5.55 4.85 -9.12
C ALA A 101 -6.84 4.38 -8.45
N VAL A 102 -6.91 4.39 -7.12
CA VAL A 102 -8.12 4.02 -6.37
C VAL A 102 -9.29 4.94 -6.73
N ILE A 103 -9.06 6.25 -6.80
CA ILE A 103 -10.10 7.21 -7.21
C ILE A 103 -10.56 6.93 -8.64
N ALA A 104 -9.63 6.70 -9.57
CA ALA A 104 -9.95 6.42 -10.97
C ALA A 104 -10.84 5.18 -11.13
N TYR A 105 -10.64 4.13 -10.32
CA TYR A 105 -11.51 2.94 -10.36
C TYR A 105 -12.96 3.23 -9.98
N HIS A 106 -13.23 4.27 -9.17
CA HIS A 106 -14.59 4.65 -8.77
C HIS A 106 -15.27 5.61 -9.75
N LEU A 107 -14.52 6.20 -10.70
CA LEU A 107 -15.04 7.09 -11.73
C LEU A 107 -15.34 6.37 -13.05
N ASN A 108 -15.14 5.05 -13.10
CA ASN A 108 -15.33 4.21 -14.28
C ASN A 108 -16.60 3.38 -14.16
#